data_AF-F0LJI0-F1
#
_entry.id   AF-F0LJI0-F1
#
_cell.length_a   1.000
_cell.length_b   1.000
_cell.length_c   1.000
_cell.angle_alpha   90.00
_cell.angle_beta   90.00
_cell.angle_gamma   90.00
#
_symmetry.space_group_name_H-M   'P 1'
#
loop_
_entity.id
_entity.type
_entity.pdbx_description
1 polymer ?
#
loop_
_entity_poly.entity_id
_entity_poly.type
_entity_poly.pdbx_seq_one_letter_code
_entity_poly.pdbx_strand_id
1 'polypeptide(L)'
;MKTVWFVYIGNNSYRDVVFYAYTDVNKYLAENNIPIRLIFHHPRVRAGENAENMPEKDIILESKPGFTITINTGKGKVVAYPLEGILDVLYGWLVKTRHEVQEIYEMHQIEPDDEIPDTVIGVVSFPLVTRNPYLDFYEKFLGIQKKVSGLNIIAVSVSPFYHPNKLKFSNRIFKAILHELGHAFGLDHCSENCVMNPPSTIEEWDSRVPDFCPKCFLELKRNVEWKENKRDNTSLQRGEEDRESSSKDA
;
A
#
# COMPACT_ATOMS: atom_id res chain seq x y z
N MET A 1 15.09 -4.05 4.07
CA MET A 1 14.04 -3.02 4.29
C MET A 1 12.95 -3.26 3.27
N LYS A 2 11.68 -3.38 3.70
CA LYS A 2 10.59 -3.64 2.74
C LYS A 2 9.97 -2.36 2.19
N THR A 3 10.08 -2.16 0.88
CA THR A 3 9.45 -1.03 0.19
C THR A 3 8.02 -1.35 -0.26
N VAL A 4 7.13 -0.37 -0.15
CA VAL A 4 5.73 -0.44 -0.59
C VAL A 4 5.42 0.79 -1.44
N TRP A 5 4.91 0.61 -2.65
CA TRP A 5 4.50 1.75 -3.47
C TRP A 5 3.21 2.37 -2.96
N PHE A 6 3.23 3.69 -2.80
CA PHE A 6 2.06 4.48 -2.45
C PHE A 6 1.50 5.16 -3.70
N VAL A 7 0.21 4.97 -3.96
CA VAL A 7 -0.50 5.54 -5.10
C VAL A 7 -1.70 6.31 -4.60
N TYR A 8 -1.88 7.55 -5.04
CA TYR A 8 -3.11 8.30 -4.81
C TYR A 8 -4.01 8.28 -6.06
N ILE A 9 -5.26 7.86 -5.90
CA ILE A 9 -6.27 7.82 -6.97
C ILE A 9 -7.47 8.68 -6.55
N GLY A 10 -7.58 9.88 -7.11
CA GLY A 10 -8.67 10.74 -6.69
C GLY A 10 -8.63 12.16 -7.22
N ASN A 11 -9.48 12.99 -6.60
CA ASN A 11 -9.53 14.42 -6.89
C ASN A 11 -8.51 15.21 -6.03
N ASN A 12 -8.34 16.49 -6.35
CA ASN A 12 -7.43 17.37 -5.59
C ASN A 12 -7.96 17.76 -4.20
N SER A 13 -9.23 17.50 -3.88
CA SER A 13 -9.85 17.97 -2.64
C SER A 13 -9.29 17.30 -1.38
N TYR A 14 -8.79 16.05 -1.48
CA TYR A 14 -8.22 15.31 -0.35
C TYR A 14 -6.71 15.10 -0.46
N ARG A 15 -6.08 15.55 -1.55
CA ARG A 15 -4.67 15.33 -1.86
C ARG A 15 -3.77 15.70 -0.68
N ASP A 16 -3.81 16.96 -0.24
CA ASP A 16 -2.90 17.46 0.81
C ASP A 16 -2.99 16.64 2.10
N VAL A 17 -4.22 16.31 2.54
CA VAL A 17 -4.44 15.56 3.78
C VAL A 17 -3.95 14.12 3.65
N VAL A 18 -4.10 13.51 2.47
CA VAL A 18 -3.54 12.19 2.18
C VAL A 18 -2.02 12.20 2.24
N PHE A 19 -1.38 13.24 1.68
CA PHE A 19 0.08 13.35 1.71
C PHE A 19 0.62 13.68 3.11
N TYR A 20 -0.10 14.44 3.93
CA TYR A 20 0.23 14.56 5.36
C TYR A 20 0.20 13.21 6.07
N ALA A 21 -0.85 12.41 5.84
CA ALA A 21 -0.92 11.06 6.41
C ALA A 21 0.20 10.14 5.90
N TYR A 22 0.55 10.20 4.61
CA TYR A 22 1.69 9.48 4.03
C TYR A 22 3.00 9.84 4.75
N THR A 23 3.27 11.13 4.94
CA THR A 23 4.47 11.60 5.65
C THR A 23 4.47 11.12 7.09
N ASP A 24 3.35 11.24 7.80
CA ASP A 24 3.23 10.81 9.20
C ASP A 24 3.43 9.29 9.34
N VAL A 25 2.89 8.48 8.41
CA VAL A 25 3.09 7.02 8.41
C VAL A 25 4.56 6.68 8.24
N ASN A 26 5.25 7.26 7.26
CA ASN A 26 6.68 7.01 7.05
C ASN A 26 7.52 7.43 8.27
N LYS A 27 7.19 8.57 8.88
CA LYS A 27 7.84 9.03 10.11
C LYS A 27 7.65 8.02 11.25
N TYR A 28 6.41 7.59 11.48
CA TYR A 28 6.08 6.61 12.51
C TYR A 28 6.81 5.27 12.30
N LEU A 29 6.85 4.75 11.07
CA LEU A 29 7.56 3.50 10.75
C LEU A 29 9.06 3.63 11.05
N ALA A 30 9.68 4.76 10.67
CA ALA A 30 11.09 5.03 10.91
C ALA A 30 11.42 5.19 12.40
N GLU A 31 10.66 6.03 13.13
CA GLU A 31 10.88 6.29 14.57
C GLU A 31 10.75 5.01 15.41
N ASN A 32 9.91 4.08 14.98
CA ASN A 32 9.69 2.81 15.66
C ASN A 32 10.58 1.67 15.13
N ASN A 33 11.50 1.93 14.20
CA ASN A 33 12.35 0.93 13.56
C ASN A 33 11.55 -0.26 12.99
N ILE A 34 10.40 0.02 12.36
CA ILE A 34 9.64 -0.99 11.61
C ILE A 34 10.24 -1.01 10.19
N PRO A 35 10.73 -2.16 9.69
CA PRO A 35 11.46 -2.24 8.42
C PRO A 35 10.52 -2.19 7.19
N ILE A 36 9.60 -1.22 7.17
CA ILE A 36 8.70 -0.92 6.06
C ILE A 36 8.90 0.56 5.67
N ARG A 37 8.95 0.83 4.37
CA ARG A 37 9.04 2.20 3.83
C ARG A 37 8.04 2.39 2.69
N LEU A 38 7.16 3.37 2.83
CA LEU A 38 6.27 3.78 1.74
C LEU A 38 7.05 4.67 0.78
N ILE A 39 6.99 4.38 -0.52
CA ILE A 39 7.62 5.17 -1.56
C ILE A 39 6.59 5.65 -2.58
N PHE A 40 6.63 6.94 -2.85
CA PHE A 40 5.65 7.62 -3.70
C PHE A 40 6.19 8.00 -5.10
N HIS A 41 7.50 7.84 -5.32
CA HIS A 41 8.17 8.13 -6.58
C HIS A 41 8.77 6.86 -7.17
N HIS A 42 8.98 6.88 -8.49
CA HIS A 42 9.83 5.89 -9.15
C HIS A 42 11.22 5.85 -8.48
N PRO A 43 11.88 4.69 -8.34
CA PRO A 43 13.26 4.65 -7.87
C PRO A 43 14.14 5.60 -8.69
N ARG A 44 14.91 6.45 -7.99
CA ARG A 44 15.93 7.31 -8.62
C ARG A 44 17.07 6.41 -9.07
N VAL A 45 17.33 6.40 -10.38
CA VAL A 45 18.59 5.89 -10.90
C VAL A 45 19.66 6.93 -10.60
N ARG A 46 20.53 6.67 -9.61
CA ARG A 46 21.78 7.41 -9.47
C ARG A 46 22.76 6.91 -10.54
N ALA A 47 22.48 7.21 -11.81
CA ALA A 47 23.52 7.18 -12.82
C ALA A 47 24.42 8.41 -12.56
N GLY A 48 25.73 8.19 -12.44
CA GLY A 48 26.71 9.20 -12.06
C GLY A 48 26.53 10.55 -12.77
N GLU A 49 26.75 11.63 -12.01
CA GLU A 49 26.79 13.06 -12.37
C GLU A 49 25.68 13.66 -13.26
N ASN A 50 24.75 12.87 -13.80
CA ASN A 50 23.64 13.33 -14.65
C ASN A 50 22.25 12.90 -14.13
N ALA A 51 22.16 12.47 -12.87
CA ALA A 51 20.90 12.12 -12.20
C ALA A 51 19.97 13.32 -11.92
N GLU A 52 20.40 14.55 -12.21
CA GLU A 52 19.63 15.77 -11.92
C GLU A 52 18.46 16.00 -12.89
N ASN A 53 18.39 15.28 -14.02
CA ASN A 53 17.40 15.53 -15.08
C ASN A 53 16.34 14.43 -15.27
N MET A 54 16.26 13.42 -14.39
CA MET A 54 15.17 12.45 -14.48
C MET A 54 13.92 13.04 -13.83
N PRO A 55 12.81 13.28 -14.58
CA PRO A 55 11.63 13.91 -14.00
C PRO A 55 11.08 13.00 -12.89
N GLU A 56 10.87 13.58 -11.71
CA GLU A 56 10.02 12.98 -10.68
C GLU A 56 8.65 12.75 -11.31
N LYS A 57 8.40 11.54 -11.79
CA LYS A 57 7.06 11.14 -12.17
C LYS A 57 6.32 10.82 -10.89
N ASP A 58 5.73 11.85 -10.31
CA ASP A 58 4.71 11.73 -9.27
C ASP A 58 3.74 10.62 -9.68
N ILE A 59 3.61 9.58 -8.84
CA ILE A 59 2.66 8.49 -9.07
C ILE A 59 1.29 8.95 -8.56
N ILE A 60 0.80 10.03 -9.18
CA ILE A 60 -0.56 10.51 -8.98
C ILE A 60 -1.32 10.17 -10.24
N LEU A 61 -2.31 9.30 -10.09
CA LEU A 61 -3.30 9.11 -11.13
C LEU A 61 -4.29 10.27 -11.02
N GLU A 62 -3.86 11.48 -11.42
CA GLU A 62 -4.66 12.72 -11.49
C GLU A 62 -5.66 12.64 -12.64
N SER A 63 -6.60 11.73 -12.52
CA SER A 63 -7.86 11.80 -13.24
C SER A 63 -8.83 11.00 -12.41
N LYS A 64 -10.10 11.43 -12.35
CA LYS A 64 -11.15 10.48 -12.00
C LYS A 64 -10.95 9.34 -13.00
N PRO A 65 -10.57 8.13 -12.56
CA PRO A 65 -10.61 7.03 -13.48
C PRO A 65 -12.00 7.01 -14.11
N GLY A 66 -12.09 6.85 -15.43
CA GLY A 66 -13.34 6.95 -16.20
C GLY A 66 -14.41 5.91 -15.83
N PHE A 67 -14.25 5.22 -14.71
CA PHE A 67 -15.07 4.12 -14.22
C PHE A 67 -15.76 4.40 -12.88
N THR A 68 -15.88 5.67 -12.43
CA THR A 68 -16.76 5.98 -11.29
C THR A 68 -18.19 5.56 -11.60
N ILE A 69 -18.88 4.99 -10.60
CA ILE A 69 -20.32 4.71 -10.71
C ILE A 69 -21.11 5.70 -9.87
N THR A 70 -22.32 6.01 -10.32
CA THR A 70 -23.28 6.81 -9.55
C THR A 70 -24.36 5.89 -9.01
N ILE A 71 -24.51 5.87 -7.69
CA ILE A 71 -25.52 5.08 -6.98
C ILE A 71 -26.60 6.03 -6.50
N ASN A 72 -27.86 5.72 -6.82
CA ASN A 72 -29.01 6.43 -6.27
C ASN A 72 -29.33 5.85 -4.90
N THR A 73 -29.32 6.69 -3.87
CA THR A 73 -29.68 6.32 -2.49
C THR A 73 -30.93 7.09 -2.06
N GLY A 74 -31.60 6.65 -1.00
CA GLY A 74 -32.71 7.43 -0.41
C GLY A 74 -32.31 8.84 0.07
N LYS A 75 -31.01 9.13 0.20
CA LYS A 75 -30.45 10.43 0.59
C LYS A 75 -29.83 11.21 -0.56
N GLY A 76 -29.96 10.73 -1.80
CA GLY A 76 -29.42 11.36 -3.01
C GLY A 76 -28.39 10.50 -3.75
N LYS A 77 -27.66 11.11 -4.69
CA LYS A 77 -26.69 10.44 -5.55
C LYS A 77 -25.32 10.38 -4.87
N VAL A 78 -24.72 9.19 -4.82
CA VAL A 78 -23.36 8.96 -4.33
C VAL A 78 -22.48 8.54 -5.51
N VAL A 79 -21.36 9.23 -5.70
CA VAL A 79 -20.32 8.83 -6.65
C VAL A 79 -19.30 7.96 -5.91
N ALA A 80 -19.02 6.77 -6.44
CA ALA A 80 -18.15 5.79 -5.83
C ALA A 80 -17.23 5.11 -6.85
N TYR A 81 -16.15 4.50 -6.36
CA TYR A 81 -15.29 3.63 -7.15
C TYR A 81 -15.71 2.17 -7.00
N PRO A 82 -15.92 1.43 -8.11
CA PRO A 82 -16.01 -0.03 -8.07
C PRO A 82 -14.73 -0.60 -7.47
N LEU A 83 -14.86 -1.40 -6.42
CA LEU A 83 -13.72 -1.98 -5.71
C LEU A 83 -12.87 -2.83 -6.65
N GLU A 84 -13.50 -3.70 -7.44
CA GLU A 84 -12.83 -4.57 -8.39
C GLU A 84 -12.02 -3.76 -9.41
N GLY A 85 -12.58 -2.66 -9.92
CA GLY A 85 -11.89 -1.78 -10.86
C GLY A 85 -10.67 -1.09 -10.26
N ILE A 86 -10.73 -0.68 -8.97
CA ILE A 86 -9.57 -0.10 -8.28
C ILE A 86 -8.48 -1.17 -8.08
N LEU A 87 -8.85 -2.38 -7.67
CA LEU A 87 -7.90 -3.47 -7.48
C LEU A 87 -7.21 -3.85 -8.80
N ASP A 88 -7.95 -3.89 -9.91
CA ASP A 88 -7.39 -4.20 -11.23
C ASP A 88 -6.45 -3.10 -11.72
N VAL A 89 -6.80 -1.82 -11.50
CA VAL A 89 -5.91 -0.69 -11.82
C VAL A 89 -4.63 -0.73 -11.01
N LEU A 90 -4.72 -0.96 -9.69
CA LEU A 90 -3.55 -1.03 -8.83
C LEU A 90 -2.68 -2.24 -9.17
N TYR A 91 -3.27 -3.39 -9.47
CA TYR A 91 -2.55 -4.59 -9.91
C TYR A 91 -1.83 -4.34 -11.24
N GLY A 92 -2.53 -3.82 -12.26
CA GLY A 92 -1.95 -3.51 -13.56
C GLY A 92 -0.84 -2.46 -13.46
N TRP A 93 -1.05 -1.44 -12.64
CA TRP A 93 -0.03 -0.43 -12.34
C TRP A 93 1.20 -1.07 -11.69
N LEU A 94 1.01 -1.89 -10.65
CA LEU A 94 2.10 -2.57 -9.96
C LEU A 94 2.92 -3.46 -10.91
N VAL A 95 2.26 -4.31 -11.69
CA VAL A 95 2.93 -5.19 -12.67
C VAL A 95 3.74 -4.36 -13.67
N LYS A 96 3.12 -3.33 -14.26
CA LYS A 96 3.75 -2.47 -15.25
C LYS A 96 4.97 -1.74 -14.66
N THR A 97 4.82 -1.11 -13.50
CA THR A 97 5.91 -0.35 -12.88
C THR A 97 7.05 -1.25 -12.42
N ARG A 98 6.77 -2.48 -11.93
CA ARG A 98 7.84 -3.46 -11.68
C ARG A 98 8.66 -3.76 -12.93
N HIS A 99 8.01 -3.94 -14.07
CA HIS A 99 8.68 -4.20 -15.34
C HIS A 99 9.53 -3.01 -15.80
N GLU A 100 8.96 -1.80 -15.79
CA GLU A 100 9.69 -0.58 -16.16
C GLU A 100 10.93 -0.35 -15.28
N VAL A 101 10.80 -0.56 -13.96
CA VAL A 101 11.92 -0.45 -13.02
C VAL A 101 13.00 -1.50 -13.29
N GLN A 102 12.60 -2.75 -13.56
CA GLN A 102 13.52 -3.84 -13.88
C GLN A 102 14.32 -3.55 -15.16
N GLU A 103 13.64 -3.13 -16.24
CA GLU A 103 14.28 -2.74 -17.50
C GLU A 103 15.29 -1.61 -17.29
N ILE A 104 14.96 -0.64 -16.44
CA ILE A 104 15.85 0.48 -16.11
C ILE A 104 17.11 -0.01 -15.40
N TYR A 105 17.00 -0.92 -14.43
CA TYR A 105 18.16 -1.50 -13.75
C TYR A 105 19.04 -2.30 -14.69
N GLU A 106 18.45 -3.14 -15.55
CA GLU A 106 19.18 -3.92 -16.54
C GLU A 106 19.91 -3.03 -17.56
N MET A 107 19.22 -2.02 -18.09
CA MET A 107 19.78 -1.09 -19.08
C MET A 107 20.99 -0.31 -18.56
N HIS A 108 20.96 0.06 -17.28
CA HIS A 108 22.03 0.85 -16.64
C HIS A 108 23.02 0.00 -15.84
N GLN A 109 22.86 -1.34 -15.84
CA GLN A 109 23.68 -2.27 -15.06
C GLN A 109 23.75 -1.89 -13.57
N ILE A 110 22.59 -1.52 -13.00
CA ILE A 110 22.47 -1.09 -11.61
C ILE A 110 21.98 -2.26 -10.78
N GLU A 111 22.77 -2.63 -9.78
CA GLU A 111 22.31 -3.51 -8.71
C GLU A 111 21.45 -2.70 -7.73
N PRO A 112 20.19 -3.09 -7.49
CA PRO A 112 19.30 -2.33 -6.63
C PRO A 112 19.64 -2.53 -5.14
N ASP A 113 19.69 -1.43 -4.38
CA ASP A 113 19.89 -1.48 -2.93
C ASP A 113 18.75 -2.17 -2.18
N ASP A 114 17.51 -2.05 -2.70
CA ASP A 114 16.28 -2.64 -2.16
C ASP A 114 15.58 -3.46 -3.25
N GLU A 115 14.89 -4.55 -2.88
CA GLU A 115 14.03 -5.28 -3.83
C GLU A 115 12.98 -4.37 -4.48
N ILE A 116 12.65 -4.63 -5.75
CA ILE A 116 11.51 -3.99 -6.41
C ILE A 116 10.22 -4.34 -5.64
N PRO A 117 9.43 -3.34 -5.19
CA PRO A 117 8.23 -3.55 -4.38
C PRO A 117 7.26 -4.57 -4.98
N ASP A 118 6.85 -5.56 -4.19
CA ASP A 118 5.80 -6.53 -4.52
C ASP A 118 4.42 -6.12 -3.98
N THR A 119 4.35 -4.92 -3.39
CA THR A 119 3.20 -4.43 -2.66
C THR A 119 2.90 -3.00 -3.08
N VAL A 120 1.63 -2.72 -3.38
CA VAL A 120 1.10 -1.38 -3.65
C VAL A 120 -0.01 -1.06 -2.67
N ILE A 121 -0.04 0.17 -2.17
CA ILE A 121 -1.16 0.75 -1.44
C ILE A 121 -1.74 1.92 -2.22
N GLY A 122 -2.97 1.74 -2.69
CA GLY A 122 -3.77 2.76 -3.35
C GLY A 122 -4.69 3.48 -2.36
N VAL A 123 -4.45 4.75 -2.12
CA VAL A 123 -5.34 5.60 -1.33
C VAL A 123 -6.30 6.34 -2.27
N VAL A 124 -7.61 6.13 -2.10
CA VAL A 124 -8.64 6.59 -3.03
C VAL A 124 -9.55 7.66 -2.45
N SER A 125 -9.94 8.66 -3.25
CA SER A 125 -10.74 9.80 -2.77
C SER A 125 -12.23 9.51 -2.56
N PHE A 126 -12.79 8.52 -3.25
CA PHE A 126 -14.22 8.20 -3.21
C PHE A 126 -14.49 6.90 -2.45
N PRO A 127 -15.75 6.66 -2.01
CA PRO A 127 -16.12 5.39 -1.39
C PRO A 127 -15.81 4.22 -2.32
N LEU A 128 -15.36 3.10 -1.75
CA LEU A 128 -15.25 1.83 -2.44
C LEU A 128 -16.57 1.06 -2.32
N VAL A 129 -17.04 0.49 -3.42
CA VAL A 129 -18.28 -0.29 -3.47
C VAL A 129 -18.07 -1.54 -4.32
N THR A 130 -18.59 -2.67 -3.87
CA THR A 130 -18.59 -3.92 -4.62
C THR A 130 -20.01 -4.25 -5.09
N ARG A 131 -20.12 -4.95 -6.23
CA ARG A 131 -21.39 -5.55 -6.71
C ARG A 131 -21.51 -7.02 -6.34
N ASN A 132 -20.59 -7.55 -5.53
CA ASN A 132 -20.62 -8.94 -5.09
C ASN A 132 -21.88 -9.17 -4.21
N PRO A 133 -22.82 -10.03 -4.63
CA PRO A 133 -24.08 -10.25 -3.91
C PRO A 133 -23.91 -11.00 -2.58
N TYR A 134 -22.72 -11.56 -2.31
CA TYR A 134 -22.37 -12.22 -1.05
C TYR A 134 -21.81 -11.27 0.00
N LEU A 135 -21.60 -10.00 -0.35
CA LEU A 135 -21.20 -8.95 0.56
C LEU A 135 -22.37 -7.98 0.69
N ASP A 136 -22.68 -7.53 1.91
CA ASP A 136 -23.77 -6.58 2.11
C ASP A 136 -23.49 -5.31 1.28
N PHE A 137 -24.44 -4.96 0.43
CA PHE A 137 -24.40 -3.71 -0.33
C PHE A 137 -24.25 -2.57 0.69
N TYR A 138 -23.16 -1.80 0.62
CA TYR A 138 -22.73 -0.80 1.62
C TYR A 138 -21.92 -1.30 2.84
N GLU A 139 -21.20 -2.41 2.76
CA GLU A 139 -20.02 -2.55 3.64
C GLU A 139 -19.08 -1.36 3.37
N LYS A 140 -18.90 -0.51 4.39
CA LYS A 140 -17.94 0.58 4.35
C LYS A 140 -16.55 -0.05 4.42
N PHE A 141 -16.00 -0.45 3.28
CA PHE A 141 -14.60 -0.83 3.21
C PHE A 141 -13.75 0.41 3.50
N LEU A 142 -13.23 0.45 4.72
CA LEU A 142 -12.23 1.43 5.13
C LEU A 142 -10.92 1.17 4.36
N GLY A 143 -10.59 -0.11 4.18
CA GLY A 143 -9.64 -0.61 3.20
C GLY A 143 -9.86 -2.09 2.92
N ILE A 144 -9.06 -2.62 2.01
CA ILE A 144 -8.99 -4.05 1.70
C ILE A 144 -7.61 -4.41 1.20
N GLN A 145 -7.16 -5.61 1.55
CA GLN A 145 -5.98 -6.26 1.01
C GLN A 145 -6.39 -7.45 0.12
N LYS A 146 -5.73 -7.58 -1.03
CA LYS A 146 -5.86 -8.72 -1.94
C LYS A 146 -4.47 -9.17 -2.38
N LYS A 147 -4.24 -10.48 -2.43
CA LYS A 147 -3.02 -11.06 -3.00
C LYS A 147 -3.31 -11.70 -4.34
N VAL A 148 -2.57 -11.32 -5.38
CA VAL A 148 -2.71 -11.85 -6.74
C VAL A 148 -1.33 -12.20 -7.28
N SER A 149 -1.10 -13.46 -7.64
CA SER A 149 0.18 -13.91 -8.22
C SER A 149 1.42 -13.54 -7.39
N GLY A 150 1.30 -13.58 -6.05
CA GLY A 150 2.39 -13.20 -5.15
C GLY A 150 2.50 -11.71 -4.84
N LEU A 151 1.83 -10.84 -5.62
CA LEU A 151 1.77 -9.41 -5.42
C LEU A 151 0.65 -9.03 -4.44
N ASN A 152 0.90 -8.04 -3.59
CA ASN A 152 -0.06 -7.54 -2.61
C ASN A 152 -0.64 -6.20 -3.09
N ILE A 153 -1.96 -6.12 -3.17
CA ILE A 153 -2.70 -4.94 -3.57
C ILE A 153 -3.53 -4.50 -2.37
N ILE A 154 -3.32 -3.28 -1.93
CA ILE A 154 -4.03 -2.65 -0.81
C ILE A 154 -4.80 -1.46 -1.37
N ALA A 155 -6.07 -1.32 -1.01
CA ALA A 155 -6.87 -0.14 -1.33
C ALA A 155 -7.44 0.46 -0.04
N VAL A 156 -7.29 1.77 0.17
CA VAL A 156 -7.82 2.52 1.32
C VAL A 156 -8.75 3.62 0.81
N SER A 157 -10.00 3.66 1.27
CA SER A 157 -10.92 4.75 0.93
C SER A 157 -10.86 5.85 1.98
N VAL A 158 -10.60 7.10 1.58
CA VAL A 158 -10.51 8.23 2.52
C VAL A 158 -11.86 8.87 2.82
N SER A 159 -12.82 8.77 1.89
CA SER A 159 -14.12 9.43 2.03
C SER A 159 -14.90 9.06 3.31
N PRO A 160 -14.89 7.79 3.81
CA PRO A 160 -15.58 7.44 5.05
C PRO A 160 -14.96 8.11 6.28
N PHE A 161 -13.71 8.58 6.18
CA PHE A 161 -12.98 9.22 7.27
C PHE A 161 -13.10 10.75 7.30
N TYR A 162 -13.83 11.35 6.34
CA TYR A 162 -13.92 12.80 6.19
C TYR A 162 -14.22 13.52 7.51
N HIS A 163 -13.48 14.59 7.75
CA HIS A 163 -13.72 15.52 8.85
C HIS A 163 -13.29 16.93 8.44
N PRO A 164 -14.04 17.99 8.82
CA PRO A 164 -13.67 19.37 8.47
C PRO A 164 -12.34 19.81 9.09
N ASN A 165 -11.99 19.30 10.28
CA ASN A 165 -10.66 19.46 10.86
C ASN A 165 -9.65 18.56 10.14
N LYS A 166 -8.70 19.17 9.40
CA LYS A 166 -7.67 18.48 8.61
C LYS A 166 -6.76 17.59 9.44
N LEU A 167 -6.40 17.97 10.67
CA LEU A 167 -5.54 17.14 11.54
C LEU A 167 -6.26 15.86 11.94
N LYS A 168 -7.53 15.99 12.34
CA LYS A 168 -8.36 14.83 12.67
C LYS A 168 -8.57 13.93 11.45
N PHE A 169 -8.80 14.51 10.28
CA PHE A 169 -8.94 13.75 9.05
C PHE A 169 -7.64 13.01 8.68
N SER A 170 -6.49 13.69 8.74
CA SER A 170 -5.17 13.08 8.53
C SER A 170 -4.93 11.92 9.49
N ASN A 171 -5.21 12.10 10.79
CA ASN A 171 -5.04 11.06 11.80
C ASN A 171 -5.89 9.80 11.51
N ARG A 172 -7.11 9.98 10.99
CA ARG A 172 -7.95 8.85 10.59
C ARG A 172 -7.39 8.09 9.39
N ILE A 173 -6.86 8.80 8.40
CA ILE A 173 -6.20 8.19 7.22
C ILE A 173 -4.90 7.48 7.65
N PHE A 174 -4.10 8.10 8.52
CA PHE A 174 -2.90 7.52 9.11
C PHE A 174 -3.21 6.16 9.76
N LYS A 175 -4.22 6.11 10.64
CA LYS A 175 -4.65 4.86 11.29
C LYS A 175 -5.08 3.80 10.28
N ALA A 176 -5.77 4.22 9.21
CA ALA A 176 -6.28 3.31 8.19
C ALA A 176 -5.15 2.70 7.37
N ILE A 177 -4.15 3.51 6.99
CA ILE A 177 -2.94 3.04 6.32
C ILE A 177 -2.19 2.05 7.21
N LEU A 178 -1.99 2.35 8.50
CA LEU A 178 -1.34 1.42 9.42
C LEU A 178 -2.11 0.10 9.58
N HIS A 179 -3.43 0.16 9.67
CA HIS A 179 -4.29 -1.02 9.75
C HIS A 179 -4.10 -1.95 8.54
N GLU A 180 -4.21 -1.40 7.33
CA GLU A 180 -4.05 -2.20 6.11
C GLU A 180 -2.62 -2.68 5.87
N LEU A 181 -1.61 -1.90 6.26
CA LEU A 181 -0.23 -2.37 6.28
C LEU A 181 -0.07 -3.56 7.24
N GLY A 182 -0.68 -3.49 8.43
CA GLY A 182 -0.71 -4.60 9.37
C GLY A 182 -1.23 -5.88 8.72
N HIS A 183 -2.38 -5.82 8.04
CA HIS A 183 -2.93 -6.95 7.29
C HIS A 183 -1.99 -7.44 6.17
N ALA A 184 -1.42 -6.55 5.36
CA ALA A 184 -0.48 -6.92 4.30
C ALA A 184 0.78 -7.64 4.84
N PHE A 185 1.17 -7.33 6.07
CA PHE A 185 2.29 -7.94 6.77
C PHE A 185 1.88 -9.02 7.79
N GLY A 186 0.65 -9.53 7.68
CA GLY A 186 0.22 -10.77 8.34
C GLY A 186 -0.31 -10.59 9.75
N LEU A 187 -0.75 -9.39 10.13
CA LEU A 187 -1.54 -9.20 11.34
C LEU A 187 -3.02 -9.47 11.04
N ASP A 188 -3.68 -10.17 11.97
CA ASP A 188 -5.14 -10.25 12.02
C ASP A 188 -5.74 -9.09 12.83
N HIS A 189 -7.07 -8.99 12.83
CA HIS A 189 -7.78 -8.05 13.70
C HIS A 189 -7.41 -8.27 15.18
N CYS A 190 -7.35 -7.16 15.92
CA CYS A 190 -7.04 -7.13 17.35
C CYS A 190 -8.26 -6.70 18.17
N SER A 191 -8.34 -7.09 19.44
CA SER A 191 -9.38 -6.62 20.37
C SER A 191 -8.90 -5.50 21.31
N GLU A 192 -7.59 -5.24 21.34
CA GLU A 192 -6.97 -4.26 22.25
C GLU A 192 -7.08 -2.82 21.72
N ASN A 193 -6.58 -1.86 22.51
CA ASN A 193 -6.39 -0.49 22.04
C ASN A 193 -5.23 -0.45 21.03
N CYS A 194 -5.56 -0.70 19.77
CA CYS A 194 -4.64 -0.94 18.67
C CYS A 194 -5.27 -0.47 17.35
N VAL A 195 -4.45 0.02 16.41
CA VAL A 195 -4.91 0.32 15.04
C VAL A 195 -5.47 -0.92 14.33
N MET A 196 -5.06 -2.13 14.71
CA MET A 196 -5.61 -3.40 14.17
C MET A 196 -6.97 -3.78 14.73
N ASN A 197 -7.50 -3.05 15.71
CA ASN A 197 -8.87 -3.25 16.14
C ASN A 197 -9.79 -2.61 15.09
N PRO A 198 -10.78 -3.31 14.50
CA PRO A 198 -11.73 -2.73 13.55
C PRO A 198 -12.80 -1.92 14.29
N PRO A 199 -13.09 -0.66 13.91
CA PRO A 199 -14.05 0.18 14.63
C PRO A 199 -15.49 -0.13 14.21
N SER A 200 -16.42 -0.09 15.16
CA SER A 200 -17.86 -0.11 14.88
C SER A 200 -18.38 1.28 14.50
N THR A 201 -17.76 2.34 15.02
CA THR A 201 -18.13 3.73 14.75
C THR A 201 -16.92 4.63 14.50
N ILE A 202 -17.14 5.81 13.91
CA ILE A 202 -16.04 6.76 13.67
C ILE A 202 -15.54 7.39 14.98
N GLU A 203 -16.41 7.51 15.99
CA GLU A 203 -16.06 7.98 17.33
C GLU A 203 -15.14 6.97 18.03
N GLU A 204 -15.42 5.67 17.87
CA GLU A 204 -14.53 4.61 18.36
C GLU A 204 -13.16 4.70 17.66
N TRP A 205 -13.15 4.87 16.33
CA TRP A 205 -11.93 5.07 15.56
C TRP A 205 -11.10 6.28 16.04
N ASP A 206 -11.78 7.39 16.36
CA ASP A 206 -11.15 8.59 16.89
C ASP A 206 -10.53 8.35 18.28
N SER A 207 -11.22 7.60 19.15
CA SER A 207 -10.80 7.34 20.52
C SER A 207 -9.58 6.42 20.65
N ARG A 208 -9.35 5.57 19.64
CA ARG A 208 -8.23 4.60 19.65
C ARG A 208 -6.89 5.28 19.49
N VAL A 209 -5.86 4.70 20.09
CA VAL A 209 -4.49 5.19 19.89
C VAL A 209 -4.05 4.97 18.44
N PRO A 210 -3.30 5.92 17.86
CA PRO A 210 -2.73 5.79 16.52
C PRO A 210 -1.46 4.92 16.56
N ASP A 211 -1.53 3.73 17.16
CA ASP A 211 -0.37 2.85 17.41
C ASP A 211 -0.78 1.36 17.37
N PHE A 212 0.19 0.48 17.12
CA PHE A 212 0.03 -0.95 17.35
C PHE A 212 0.18 -1.26 18.84
N CYS A 213 -0.65 -2.15 19.38
CA CYS A 213 -0.39 -2.68 20.73
C CYS A 213 0.93 -3.48 20.75
N PRO A 214 1.56 -3.69 21.92
CA PRO A 214 2.85 -4.37 22.01
C PRO A 214 2.89 -5.75 21.31
N LYS A 215 1.77 -6.50 21.36
CA LYS A 215 1.64 -7.79 20.68
C LYS A 215 1.70 -7.64 19.16
N CYS A 216 0.83 -6.80 18.58
CA CYS A 216 0.80 -6.55 17.13
C CYS A 216 2.10 -5.94 16.63
N PHE A 217 2.73 -5.07 17.41
CA PHE A 217 4.01 -4.46 17.07
C PHE A 217 5.14 -5.49 16.92
N LEU A 218 5.29 -6.38 17.92
CA LEU A 218 6.30 -7.45 17.89
C LEU A 218 6.05 -8.43 16.75
N GLU A 219 4.78 -8.79 16.54
CA GLU A 219 4.38 -9.70 15.46
C GLU A 219 4.65 -9.09 14.08
N LEU A 220 4.34 -7.80 13.89
CA LEU A 220 4.61 -7.07 12.65
C LEU A 220 6.10 -7.10 12.30
N LYS A 221 6.96 -6.72 13.24
CA LYS A 221 8.42 -6.73 13.03
C LYS A 221 8.92 -8.11 12.63
N ARG A 222 8.53 -9.13 13.40
CA ARG A 222 8.91 -10.52 13.12
C ARG A 222 8.45 -10.97 11.74
N ASN A 223 7.22 -10.64 11.34
CA ASN A 223 6.67 -11.06 10.06
C ASN A 223 7.36 -10.38 8.87
N VAL A 224 7.79 -9.12 9.02
CA VAL A 224 8.54 -8.42 7.97
C VAL A 224 9.95 -9.00 7.84
N GLU A 225 10.68 -9.15 8.96
CA GLU A 225 12.04 -9.70 8.98
C GLU A 225 12.10 -11.17 8.52
N TRP A 226 11.14 -12.00 8.92
CA TRP A 226 11.08 -13.40 8.49
C TRP A 226 10.82 -13.54 6.99
N LYS A 227 10.00 -12.66 6.41
CA LYS A 227 9.77 -12.64 4.96
C LYS A 227 11.02 -12.24 4.18
N GLU A 228 11.93 -11.45 4.75
CA GLU A 228 13.25 -11.17 4.15
C GLU A 228 14.13 -12.44 4.19
N ASN A 229 14.36 -13.02 5.37
CA ASN A 229 15.25 -14.18 5.53
C ASN A 229 14.84 -15.43 4.73
N LYS A 230 13.54 -15.70 4.58
CA LYS A 230 13.07 -16.86 3.81
C LYS A 230 13.31 -16.70 2.30
N ARG A 231 13.30 -15.46 1.79
CA ARG A 231 13.58 -15.18 0.38
C ARG A 231 15.06 -15.33 0.09
N ASP A 232 15.93 -14.78 0.93
CA ASP A 232 17.39 -14.92 0.79
C ASP A 232 17.83 -16.39 0.73
N ASN A 233 17.26 -17.25 1.57
CA ASN A 233 17.52 -18.69 1.53
C ASN A 233 17.00 -19.39 0.27
N THR A 234 15.92 -18.89 -0.35
CA THR A 234 15.39 -19.45 -1.61
C THR A 234 16.24 -19.02 -2.81
N SER A 235 16.82 -17.81 -2.77
CA SER A 235 17.78 -17.29 -3.75
C SER A 235 19.08 -18.09 -3.76
N LEU A 236 19.57 -18.47 -2.56
CA LEU A 236 20.77 -19.29 -2.39
C LEU A 236 20.58 -20.72 -2.92
N GLN A 237 19.42 -21.33 -2.69
CA GLN A 237 19.12 -22.68 -3.16
C GLN A 237 18.99 -22.76 -4.70
N ARG A 238 18.48 -21.72 -5.37
CA ARG A 238 18.50 -21.65 -6.85
C ARG A 238 19.92 -21.54 -7.43
N GLY A 239 20.82 -20.83 -6.74
CA GLY A 239 22.22 -20.69 -7.16
C GLY A 239 23.06 -21.98 -7.01
N GLU A 240 22.62 -22.92 -6.18
CA GLU A 240 23.26 -24.24 -6.03
C GLU A 240 22.76 -25.25 -7.06
N GLU A 241 21.46 -25.25 -7.40
CA GLU A 241 20.90 -26.14 -8.44
C GLU A 241 21.43 -25.82 -9.85
N ASP A 242 21.70 -24.54 -10.16
CA ASP A 242 22.29 -24.13 -11.44
C ASP A 242 23.80 -24.47 -11.56
N ARG A 243 24.50 -24.64 -10.42
CA ARG A 243 25.92 -25.08 -10.39
C ARG A 243 26.06 -26.60 -10.42
N GLU A 244 25.10 -27.33 -9.86
CA GLU A 244 25.07 -28.80 -9.95
C GLU A 244 24.57 -29.32 -11.31
N SER A 245 23.83 -28.52 -12.09
CA SER A 245 23.45 -28.89 -13.46
C SER A 245 24.57 -28.66 -14.48
N SER A 246 25.40 -27.63 -14.28
CA SER A 246 26.53 -27.30 -15.18
C SER A 246 27.81 -28.14 -14.96
N SER A 247 27.86 -28.96 -13.90
CA SER A 247 28.97 -29.87 -13.60
C SER A 247 28.71 -31.33 -14.00
N LYS A 248 27.53 -31.64 -14.56
CA LYS A 248 27.19 -32.99 -15.06
C LYS A 248 27.34 -33.18 -16.57
N ASP A 249 27.67 -32.10 -17.29
CA ASP A 249 27.87 -32.10 -18.75
C ASP A 249 29.34 -31.81 -19.17
N ALA A 250 30.32 -32.08 -18.30
CA ALA A 250 31.75 -31.95 -18.58
C ALA A 250 32.49 -33.29 -18.51
#